data_AF-A0A3P0NC53-F1
#
_entry.id   AF-A0A3P0NC53-F1
#
_cell.length_a   1.000
_cell.length_b   1.000
_cell.length_c   1.000
_cell.angle_alpha   90.00
_cell.angle_beta   90.00
_cell.angle_gamma   90.00
#
_symmetry.space_group_name_H-M   'P 1'
#
loop_
_entity.id
_entity.type
_entity.pdbx_description
1 polymer ?
#
loop_
_entity_poly.entity_id
_entity_poly.type
_entity_poly.pdbx_seq_one_letter_code
_entity_poly.pdbx_strand_id
1 'polypeptide(L)'
;MTEVTFEAFGTNAYALLSKLQLALESSFAMSFLKNKVRAAMLSCTRVIDVSAAVGGGPEERARFTATFTHSHVVEVSVPRIERVDIEVHTERHVELITIEPPIREQ
;
A
#
# COMPACT_ATOMS: atom_id res chain seq x y z
N MET A 1 -5.68 2.48 -0.03
CA MET A 1 -5.19 3.84 0.25
C MET A 1 -5.71 4.23 1.60
N THR A 2 -4.84 4.68 2.49
CA THR A 2 -5.16 4.97 3.89
C THR A 2 -4.72 6.38 4.22
N GLU A 3 -5.63 7.20 4.70
CA GLU A 3 -5.34 8.55 5.14
C GLU A 3 -5.07 8.54 6.65
N VAL A 4 -4.00 9.22 7.06
CA VAL A 4 -3.60 9.35 8.46
C VAL A 4 -3.50 10.83 8.77
N THR A 5 -4.29 11.28 9.75
CA THR A 5 -4.26 12.66 10.25
C THR A 5 -3.37 12.73 11.48
N PHE A 6 -2.42 13.66 11.44
CA PHE A 6 -1.53 13.98 12.56
C PHE A 6 -1.99 15.28 13.20
N GLU A 7 -2.15 15.26 14.52
CA GLU A 7 -2.55 16.42 15.31
C GLU A 7 -1.54 16.63 16.43
N ALA A 8 -1.18 17.89 16.65
CA ALA A 8 -0.34 18.30 17.76
C ALA A 8 -1.03 19.41 18.56
N PHE A 9 -0.84 19.36 19.87
CA PHE A 9 -1.45 20.28 20.84
C PHE A 9 -0.35 20.84 21.75
N GLY A 10 -0.48 22.10 22.13
CA GLY A 10 0.45 22.79 23.02
C GLY A 10 1.52 23.60 22.30
N THR A 11 2.49 24.11 23.06
CA THR A 11 3.45 25.10 22.59
C THR A 11 4.28 24.62 21.39
N ASN A 12 4.34 25.45 20.36
CA ASN A 12 5.02 25.17 19.09
C ASN A 12 4.46 24.00 18.30
N ALA A 13 3.16 23.67 18.46
CA ALA A 13 2.50 22.58 17.73
C ALA A 13 2.74 22.66 16.20
N TYR A 14 2.63 23.87 15.63
CA TYR A 14 2.85 24.11 14.20
C TYR A 14 4.29 23.80 13.77
N ALA A 15 5.27 24.28 14.53
CA ALA A 15 6.68 24.05 14.22
C ALA A 15 7.08 22.58 14.36
N LEU A 16 6.49 21.87 15.33
CA LEU A 16 6.70 20.44 15.52
C LEU A 16 6.17 19.64 14.32
N LEU A 17 4.92 19.87 13.92
CA LEU A 17 4.35 19.16 12.78
C LEU A 17 5.03 19.54 11.46
N SER A 18 5.50 20.78 11.30
CA SER A 18 6.26 21.19 10.12
C SER A 18 7.57 20.40 10.00
N LYS A 19 8.27 20.16 11.12
CA LYS A 19 9.46 19.30 11.15
C LYS A 19 9.13 17.84 10.84
N LEU A 20 8.01 17.33 11.36
CA LEU A 20 7.55 15.98 11.06
C LEU A 20 7.20 15.81 9.57
N GLN A 21 6.51 16.79 8.98
CA GLN A 21 6.21 16.81 7.54
C GLN A 21 7.50 16.72 6.72
N LEU A 22 8.49 17.58 7.01
CA LEU A 22 9.79 17.56 6.34
C LEU A 22 10.53 16.22 6.50
N ALA A 23 10.45 15.61 7.68
CA ALA A 23 11.05 14.30 7.92
C ALA A 23 10.37 13.21 7.09
N LEU A 24 9.05 13.24 6.93
CA LEU A 24 8.29 12.29 6.12
C LEU A 24 8.52 12.46 4.62
N GLU A 25 8.68 13.70 4.15
CA GLU A 25 9.01 14.01 2.75
C GLU A 25 10.48 13.75 2.40
N SER A 26 11.32 13.45 3.40
CA SER A 26 12.73 13.14 3.16
C SER A 26 12.91 11.88 2.31
N SER A 27 13.93 11.89 1.46
CA SER A 27 14.29 10.72 0.64
C SER A 27 14.59 9.48 1.49
N PHE A 28 15.10 9.68 2.72
CA PHE A 28 15.33 8.60 3.67
C PHE A 28 14.02 7.94 4.09
N ALA A 29 13.02 8.72 4.50
CA ALA A 29 11.72 8.21 4.90
C ALA A 29 11.01 7.51 3.73
N MET A 30 11.02 8.11 2.54
CA MET A 30 10.43 7.50 1.34
C MET A 30 11.11 6.18 0.96
N SER A 31 12.45 6.14 1.02
CA SER A 31 13.23 4.91 0.78
C SER A 31 12.93 3.83 1.82
N PHE A 32 12.83 4.22 3.09
CA PHE A 32 12.49 3.30 4.18
C PHE A 32 11.09 2.69 3.97
N LEU A 33 10.08 3.52 3.69
CA LEU A 33 8.70 3.05 3.43
C LEU A 33 8.67 2.04 2.29
N LYS A 34 9.34 2.35 1.17
CA LYS A 34 9.39 1.48 -0.01
C LYS A 34 10.09 0.16 0.28
N ASN A 35 11.27 0.21 0.89
CA ASN A 35 12.17 -0.95 0.98
C ASN A 35 11.90 -1.85 2.19
N LYS A 36 11.40 -1.30 3.30
CA LYS A 36 11.17 -2.04 4.55
C LYS A 36 9.71 -2.39 4.79
N VAL A 37 8.80 -1.51 4.40
CA VAL A 37 7.36 -1.65 4.72
C VAL A 37 6.53 -2.01 3.48
N ARG A 38 7.14 -2.01 2.28
CA ARG A 38 6.43 -2.14 0.99
C ARG A 38 5.26 -1.17 0.90
N ALA A 39 5.46 0.04 1.43
CA ALA A 39 4.49 1.12 1.46
C ALA A 39 5.07 2.36 0.76
N ALA A 40 4.19 3.27 0.37
CA ALA A 40 4.58 4.56 -0.17
C ALA A 40 3.66 5.65 0.38
N MET A 41 4.22 6.84 0.59
CA MET A 41 3.44 8.05 0.84
C MET A 41 3.12 8.70 -0.51
N LEU A 42 1.82 8.87 -0.80
CA LEU A 42 1.33 9.41 -2.07
C LEU A 42 1.24 10.93 -2.05
N SER A 43 0.77 11.47 -0.92
CA SER A 43 0.58 12.90 -0.73
C SER A 43 0.65 13.24 0.75
N CYS A 44 1.04 14.48 1.01
CA CYS A 44 1.01 15.09 2.33
C CYS A 44 0.39 16.48 2.17
N THR A 45 -0.62 16.81 2.98
CA THR A 45 -1.16 18.16 3.01
C THR A 45 -0.19 19.07 3.75
N ARG A 46 -0.24 20.37 3.46
CA ARG A 46 0.49 21.37 4.25
C ARG A 46 -0.01 21.35 5.70
N VAL A 47 0.89 21.60 6.65
CA VAL A 47 0.50 21.86 8.05
C VAL A 47 -0.40 23.09 8.11
N ILE A 48 -1.56 22.92 8.75
CA ILE A 48 -2.51 24.00 9.04
C ILE A 48 -2.51 24.31 10.53
N ASP A 49 -2.63 25.59 10.86
CA ASP A 49 -2.89 26.05 12.21
C ASP A 49 -4.40 25.90 12.50
N VAL A 50 -4.72 25.17 13.56
CA VAL A 50 -6.08 24.93 14.05
C VAL A 50 -6.23 25.35 15.50
N SER A 51 -5.38 26.28 15.94
CA SER A 51 -5.39 26.85 17.28
C SER A 51 -6.74 27.46 17.61
N ALA A 52 -7.20 27.23 18.83
CA ALA A 52 -8.50 27.68 19.30
C ALA A 52 -8.41 28.17 20.74
N ALA A 53 -9.28 29.11 21.10
CA ALA A 53 -9.47 29.48 22.49
C ALA A 53 -10.34 28.40 23.16
N VAL A 54 -9.77 27.65 24.10
CA VAL A 54 -10.49 26.60 24.85
C VAL A 54 -10.42 26.94 26.33
N GLY A 55 -11.59 27.18 26.95
CA GLY A 55 -11.74 27.17 28.41
C GLY A 55 -10.83 28.10 29.21
N GLY A 56 -10.39 29.24 28.66
CA GLY A 56 -9.66 30.27 29.42
C GLY A 56 -8.27 30.66 28.91
N GLY A 57 -7.78 30.09 27.81
CA GLY A 57 -6.53 30.52 27.19
C GLY A 57 -6.41 30.12 25.72
N PRO A 58 -5.47 30.72 24.98
CA PRO A 58 -5.13 30.26 23.63
C PRO A 58 -4.47 28.89 23.70
N GLU A 59 -5.03 27.90 23.00
CA GLU A 59 -4.42 26.59 22.84
C GLU A 59 -3.88 26.47 21.42
N GLU A 60 -2.56 26.34 21.31
CA GLU A 60 -1.90 26.09 20.04
C GLU A 60 -2.21 24.67 19.54
N ARG A 61 -2.69 24.58 18.30
CA ARG A 61 -3.00 23.31 17.67
C ARG A 61 -2.60 23.34 16.21
N ALA A 62 -2.07 22.23 15.72
CA ALA A 62 -1.74 22.09 14.31
C ALA A 62 -2.17 20.72 13.80
N ARG A 63 -2.42 20.65 12.48
CA ARG A 63 -2.84 19.42 11.82
C ARG A 63 -2.22 19.29 10.43
N PHE A 64 -1.92 18.07 10.00
CA PHE A 64 -1.79 17.72 8.59
C PHE A 64 -2.26 16.28 8.35
N THR A 65 -2.57 15.95 7.09
CA THR A 65 -2.97 14.61 6.67
C THR A 65 -1.97 14.08 5.65
N ALA A 66 -1.55 12.82 5.82
CA ALA A 66 -0.73 12.12 4.86
C ALA A 66 -1.44 10.86 4.36
N THR A 67 -1.30 10.59 3.07
CA THR A 67 -1.93 9.45 2.42
C THR A 67 -0.90 8.38 2.11
N PHE A 68 -1.14 7.19 2.64
CA PHE A 68 -0.30 6.03 2.46
C PHE A 68 -0.96 4.98 1.56
N THR A 69 -0.12 4.25 0.83
CA THR A 69 -0.51 3.04 0.12
C THR A 69 0.43 1.90 0.50
N HIS A 70 -0.11 0.70 0.61
CA HIS A 70 0.65 -0.52 0.88
C HIS A 70 0.27 -1.56 -0.17
N SER A 71 1.28 -2.19 -0.76
CA SER A 71 1.09 -3.24 -1.75
C SER A 71 1.51 -4.58 -1.16
N HIS A 72 0.54 -5.46 -0.98
CA HIS A 72 0.79 -6.84 -0.57
C HIS A 72 0.78 -7.75 -1.80
N VAL A 73 1.97 -8.07 -2.29
CA VAL A 73 2.15 -8.99 -3.41
C VAL A 73 2.33 -10.40 -2.85
N VAL A 74 1.44 -11.31 -3.25
CA VAL A 74 1.55 -12.74 -2.96
C VAL A 74 2.05 -13.43 -4.22
N GLU A 75 3.21 -14.06 -4.12
CA GLU A 75 3.68 -14.96 -5.16
C GLU A 75 2.97 -16.31 -4.96
N VAL A 76 2.24 -16.73 -5.98
CA VAL A 76 1.60 -18.05 -6.01
C VAL A 76 2.36 -18.89 -7.03
N SER A 77 2.89 -20.02 -6.57
CA SER A 77 3.46 -21.01 -7.47
C SER A 77 2.33 -21.60 -8.31
N VAL A 78 2.39 -21.40 -9.62
CA VAL A 78 1.51 -22.09 -10.56
C VAL A 78 2.20 -23.40 -10.93
N PRO A 79 1.69 -24.55 -10.46
CA PRO A 79 2.27 -25.84 -10.85
C PRO A 79 2.17 -26.00 -12.36
N ARG A 80 3.19 -26.63 -12.95
CA ARG A 80 3.15 -26.99 -14.37
C ARG A 80 1.95 -27.89 -14.61
N ILE A 81 1.23 -27.68 -15.71
CA ILE A 81 0.15 -28.57 -16.13
C ILE A 81 0.78 -29.92 -16.47
N GLU A 82 0.51 -30.94 -15.64
CA GLU A 82 1.03 -32.30 -15.83
C GLU A 82 0.23 -33.08 -16.86
N ARG A 83 -1.08 -32.82 -16.97
CA ARG A 83 -1.99 -33.57 -17.84
C ARG A 83 -3.22 -32.72 -18.17
N VAL A 84 -3.71 -32.86 -19.40
CA VAL A 84 -5.01 -32.33 -19.83
C VAL A 84 -5.81 -33.46 -20.45
N ASP A 85 -7.00 -33.74 -19.93
CA ASP A 85 -7.95 -34.66 -20.55
C ASP A 85 -8.98 -33.83 -21.32
N ILE A 86 -9.12 -34.12 -22.62
CA ILE A 86 -10.10 -33.50 -23.51
C ILE A 86 -11.20 -34.55 -23.74
N GLU A 87 -12.40 -34.25 -23.29
CA GLU A 87 -13.59 -35.04 -23.57
C GLU A 87 -14.35 -34.43 -24.75
N VAL A 88 -14.50 -35.21 -25.83
CA VAL A 88 -15.23 -34.82 -27.03
C VAL A 88 -16.54 -35.59 -27.05
N HIS A 89 -17.67 -34.87 -26.95
CA HIS A 89 -19.00 -35.45 -27.10
C HIS A 89 -19.46 -35.32 -28.56
N THR A 90 -19.76 -36.45 -29.20
CA THR A 90 -20.46 -36.50 -30.49
C THR A 90 -21.83 -37.14 -30.32
N GLU A 91 -22.76 -36.93 -31.26
CA GLU A 91 -24.12 -37.49 -31.19
C GLU A 91 -24.20 -39.03 -31.06
N ARG A 92 -23.09 -39.73 -31.31
CA ARG A 92 -23.02 -41.19 -31.30
C ARG A 92 -22.05 -41.78 -30.27
N HIS A 93 -21.06 -41.02 -29.79
CA HIS A 93 -20.03 -41.53 -28.87
C HIS A 93 -19.31 -40.39 -28.11
N VAL A 94 -18.70 -40.74 -26.98
CA VAL A 94 -17.80 -39.88 -26.21
C VAL A 94 -16.37 -40.41 -26.36
N GLU A 95 -15.44 -39.52 -26.70
CA GLU A 95 -14.03 -39.87 -26.88
C GLU A 95 -13.17 -39.02 -25.95
N LEU A 96 -12.21 -39.65 -25.26
CA LEU A 96 -11.36 -39.00 -24.27
C LEU A 96 -9.91 -39.04 -24.74
N ILE A 97 -9.33 -37.86 -24.96
CA ILE A 97 -7.96 -37.68 -25.44
C ILE A 97 -7.13 -37.07 -24.32
N THR A 98 -6.09 -37.78 -23.89
CA THR A 98 -5.13 -37.28 -22.90
C THR A 98 -3.93 -36.65 -23.61
N ILE A 99 -3.64 -35.40 -23.29
CA ILE A 99 -2.45 -34.70 -23.78
C ILE A 99 -1.41 -34.67 -22.66
N GLU A 100 -0.29 -35.35 -22.91
CA GLU A 100 0.92 -35.27 -22.08
C GLU A 100 1.80 -34.10 -22.54
N PRO A 101 2.51 -33.44 -21.61
CA PRO A 101 3.28 -32.26 -21.95
C PRO A 101 4.56 -32.64 -22.71
N PRO A 102 5.05 -31.79 -23.64
CA PRO A 102 6.22 -32.10 -24.45
C PRO A 102 7.47 -32.28 -23.58
N ILE A 103 8.24 -33.33 -23.88
CA ILE A 103 9.53 -33.60 -23.25
C ILE A 103 10.52 -32.56 -23.81
N ARG A 104 11.09 -31.71 -22.95
CA ARG A 104 12.25 -30.90 -23.33
C ARG A 104 13.48 -31.78 -23.15
N GLU A 105 14.06 -32.25 -24.26
CA GLU A 105 15.46 -32.70 -24.25
C GLU A 105 16.34 -31.49 -23.89
N GLN A 106 17.21 -31.70 -22.90
CA GLN A 106 18.09 -30.67 -22.33
C GLN A 106 19.21 -30.26 -23.29
#